data_AF-A0A9P1JTJ5-F1
#
_entry.id   AF-A0A9P1JTJ5-F1
#
_cell.length_a   1.000
_cell.length_b   1.000
_cell.length_c   1.000
_cell.angle_alpha   90.00
_cell.angle_beta   90.00
_cell.angle_gamma   90.00
#
_symmetry.space_group_name_H-M   'P 1'
#
loop_
_entity.id
_entity.type
_entity.pdbx_description
1 polymer ?
#
loop_
_entity_poly.entity_id
_entity_poly.type
_entity_poly.pdbx_seq_one_letter_code
_entity_poly.pdbx_strand_id
1 'polypeptide(L)' 'MEWDDGVYGAEAAARHHFKKPASALTRREAALLAVVLPNPRNWSPNPPGAYVARRAGVIEHRMAVVERDGLADCAR' A
#
# COMPACT_ATOMS: atom_id res chain seq x y z
N MET A 1 14.77 1.92 -2.48
CA MET A 1 13.76 1.01 -1.91
C MET A 1 13.16 0.26 -3.08
N GLU A 2 13.66 -0.95 -3.31
CA GLU A 2 13.39 -1.78 -4.48
C GLU A 2 12.30 -2.79 -4.13
N TRP A 3 11.22 -2.79 -4.90
CA TRP A 3 10.08 -3.67 -4.68
C TRP A 3 10.15 -4.95 -5.51
N ASP A 4 10.77 -4.89 -6.69
CA ASP A 4 11.29 -5.97 -7.55
C ASP A 4 11.94 -5.28 -8.79
N ASP A 5 12.59 -6.00 -9.71
CA ASP A 5 13.38 -5.45 -10.83
C ASP A 5 12.62 -4.34 -11.60
N GLY A 6 13.04 -3.08 -11.42
CA GLY A 6 12.48 -1.91 -12.10
C GLY A 6 11.24 -1.24 -11.46
N VAL A 7 10.72 -1.72 -10.32
CA VAL A 7 9.54 -1.14 -9.66
C VAL A 7 9.96 -0.19 -8.52
N TYR A 8 10.11 1.09 -8.87
CA TYR A 8 10.43 2.15 -7.91
C TYR A 8 9.21 3.02 -7.61
N GLY A 9 8.78 3.02 -6.34
CA GLY A 9 7.72 3.91 -5.85
C GLY A 9 6.30 3.35 -5.97
N ALA A 10 5.36 4.05 -5.32
CA ALA A 10 3.97 3.63 -5.21
C ALA A 10 3.28 3.46 -6.57
N GLU A 11 3.63 4.29 -7.56
CA GLU A 11 3.06 4.25 -8.92
C GLU A 11 3.40 2.96 -9.66
N ALA A 12 4.66 2.54 -9.65
CA ALA A 12 5.08 1.32 -10.33
C ALA A 12 4.46 0.09 -9.67
N ALA A 13 4.40 0.06 -8.33
CA ALA A 13 3.79 -1.04 -7.59
C ALA A 13 2.26 -1.13 -7.83
N ALA A 14 1.58 0.01 -7.91
CA ALA A 14 0.15 0.09 -8.26
C ALA A 14 -0.12 -0.53 -9.64
N ARG A 15 0.69 -0.15 -10.64
CA ARG A 15 0.58 -0.67 -12.01
C ARG A 15 0.93 -2.15 -12.09
N HIS A 16 1.93 -2.61 -11.37
CA HIS A 16 2.36 -3.99 -11.39
C HIS A 16 1.29 -4.94 -10.80
N HIS A 17 0.82 -4.64 -9.58
CA HIS A 17 -0.06 -5.54 -8.81
C HIS A 17 -1.57 -5.32 -9.06
N PHE A 18 -1.98 -4.11 -9.40
CA PHE A 18 -3.39 -3.73 -9.53
C PHE A 18 -3.77 -3.18 -10.90
N LYS A 19 -2.81 -3.11 -11.84
CA LYS A 19 -3.02 -2.64 -13.23
C LYS A 19 -3.66 -1.25 -13.32
N LYS A 20 -3.41 -0.38 -12.32
CA LYS A 20 -3.96 0.97 -12.23
C LYS A 20 -2.91 1.97 -11.71
N PRO A 21 -3.06 3.29 -11.95
CA PRO A 21 -2.16 4.27 -11.37
C PRO A 21 -2.32 4.35 -9.85
N ALA A 22 -1.30 4.82 -9.13
CA ALA A 22 -1.35 4.96 -7.67
C ALA A 22 -2.45 5.93 -7.20
N SER A 23 -2.77 6.93 -8.03
CA SER A 23 -3.90 7.85 -7.80
C SER A 23 -5.28 7.17 -7.82
N ALA A 24 -5.40 6.00 -8.45
CA ALA A 24 -6.63 5.23 -8.52
C ALA A 24 -6.67 4.07 -7.51
N LEU A 25 -5.65 3.93 -6.66
CA LEU A 25 -5.66 2.92 -5.59
C LEU A 25 -6.70 3.28 -4.54
N THR A 26 -7.44 2.27 -4.11
CA THR A 26 -8.25 2.38 -2.90
C THR A 26 -7.35 2.43 -1.67
N ARG A 27 -7.86 3.00 -0.57
CA ARG A 27 -7.16 2.99 0.74
C ARG A 27 -6.71 1.58 1.15
N ARG A 28 -7.53 0.57 0.84
CA ARG A 28 -7.21 -0.85 1.05
C ARG A 28 -6.00 -1.30 0.25
N GLU A 29 -5.96 -1.01 -1.04
CA GLU A 29 -4.86 -1.42 -1.93
C GLU A 29 -3.55 -0.69 -1.59
N ALA A 30 -3.64 0.59 -1.24
CA ALA A 30 -2.50 1.36 -0.74
C ALA A 30 -1.95 0.75 0.56
N ALA A 31 -2.82 0.38 1.50
CA ALA A 31 -2.42 -0.30 2.73
C ALA A 31 -1.79 -1.68 2.46
N LEU A 32 -2.33 -2.46 1.52
CA LEU A 32 -1.76 -3.75 1.11
C LEU A 32 -0.34 -3.59 0.54
N LEU A 33 -0.12 -2.61 -0.34
CA LEU A 33 1.23 -2.30 -0.82
C LEU A 33 2.15 -1.93 0.34
N ALA A 34 1.75 -0.99 1.20
CA ALA A 34 2.57 -0.56 2.33
C ALA A 34 2.97 -1.71 3.27
N VAL A 35 2.12 -2.73 3.42
CA VAL A 35 2.44 -3.93 4.22
C VAL A 35 3.49 -4.82 3.57
N VAL A 36 3.53 -4.87 2.24
CA VAL A 36 4.41 -5.74 1.45
C VAL A 36 5.85 -5.22 1.38
N LEU A 37 6.05 -3.91 1.57
CA LEU A 37 7.36 -3.23 1.61
C LEU A 37 8.50 -3.98 2.34
N PRO A 38 8.28 -4.51 3.55
CA PRO A 38 9.37 -5.09 4.33
C PRO A 38 9.87 -6.41 3.74
N ASN A 39 9.05 -7.10 2.94
CA ASN A 39 9.44 -8.35 2.31
C ASN A 39 8.64 -8.61 1.01
N PRO A 40 8.92 -7.86 -0.06
CA PRO A 40 8.10 -7.89 -1.27
C PRO A 40 8.25 -9.18 -2.08
N ARG A 41 9.31 -9.96 -1.84
CA ARG A 41 9.52 -11.27 -2.49
C ARG A 41 8.64 -12.38 -1.93
N ASN A 42 8.34 -12.34 -0.63
CA ASN A 42 7.56 -13.39 0.03
C ASN A 42 6.09 -13.00 0.24
N TRP A 43 5.76 -11.71 0.19
CA TRP A 43 4.41 -11.23 0.44
C TRP A 43 3.81 -10.66 -0.84
N SER A 44 2.61 -11.13 -1.20
CA SER A 44 1.86 -10.55 -2.31
C SER A 44 0.78 -9.60 -1.79
N PRO A 45 0.61 -8.41 -2.39
CA PRO A 45 -0.52 -7.53 -2.10
C PRO A 45 -1.78 -7.98 -2.84
N ASN A 46 -1.64 -8.82 -3.88
CA ASN A 46 -2.73 -9.33 -4.70
C ASN A 46 -2.38 -10.69 -5.36
N PRO A 47 -2.99 -11.82 -4.93
CA PRO A 47 -3.89 -11.95 -3.81
C PRO A 47 -3.15 -11.89 -2.45
N PRO A 48 -3.68 -11.19 -1.43
CA PRO A 48 -3.01 -11.08 -0.15
C PRO A 48 -3.16 -12.33 0.72
N GLY A 49 -2.07 -12.77 1.32
CA GLY A 49 -2.09 -13.80 2.37
C GLY A 49 -2.75 -13.29 3.67
N ALA A 50 -3.11 -14.20 4.58
CA ALA A 50 -3.80 -13.87 5.82
C ALA A 50 -3.07 -12.82 6.68
N TYR A 51 -1.74 -12.91 6.74
CA TYR A 51 -0.90 -11.93 7.44
C TYR A 51 -1.00 -10.53 6.83
N VAL A 52 -0.86 -10.46 5.51
CA VAL A 52 -0.89 -9.21 4.73
C VAL A 52 -2.26 -8.56 4.86
N ALA A 53 -3.33 -9.33 4.70
CA ALA A 53 -4.70 -8.87 4.84
C ALA A 53 -4.98 -8.31 6.24
N ARG A 54 -4.55 -9.01 7.31
CA ARG A 54 -4.75 -8.55 8.69
C ARG A 54 -3.98 -7.26 8.97
N ARG A 55 -2.69 -7.22 8.60
CA ARG A 55 -1.85 -6.04 8.85
C ARG A 55 -2.34 -4.84 8.03
N ALA A 56 -2.81 -5.05 6.81
CA ALA A 56 -3.35 -3.98 5.97
C ALA A 56 -4.61 -3.36 6.57
N GLY A 57 -5.45 -4.15 7.27
CA GLY A 57 -6.62 -3.60 7.97
C GLY A 57 -6.24 -2.64 9.09
N VAL A 58 -5.16 -2.95 9.82
CA VAL A 58 -4.62 -2.06 10.85
C VAL A 58 -4.10 -0.75 10.25
N ILE A 59 -3.36 -0.83 9.13
CA ILE A 59 -2.83 0.37 8.46
C ILE A 59 -3.97 1.22 7.88
N GLU A 60 -4.92 0.60 7.20
CA GLU A 60 -6.10 1.27 6.65
C GLU A 60 -6.89 2.03 7.72
N HIS A 61 -7.10 1.41 8.88
CA HIS A 61 -7.75 2.08 10.01
C HIS A 61 -6.95 3.29 10.51
N ARG A 62 -5.61 3.20 10.55
CA ARG A 62 -4.74 4.32 10.92
C ARG A 62 -4.73 5.43 9.87
N MET A 63 -4.79 5.08 8.58
CA MET A 63 -4.89 6.06 7.50
C MET A 63 -6.21 6.85 7.63
N ALA A 64 -7.32 6.18 7.95
CA ALA A 64 -8.59 6.86 8.20
C ALA A 64 -8.51 7.84 9.39
N VAL A 65 -7.73 7.51 10.43
CA VAL A 65 -7.48 8.42 11.56
C VAL A 65 -6.66 9.64 11.12
N VAL A 66 -5.60 9.44 10.32
CA VAL A 66 -4.78 10.55 9.79
C VAL A 66 -5.59 11.50 8.93
N GLU A 67 -6.48 10.98 8.08
CA GLU A 67 -7.39 11.80 7.27
C GLU A 67 -8.43 12.53 8.12
N ARG A 68 -9.03 11.84 9.10
CA ARG A 68 -10.03 12.43 10.02
C ARG A 68 -9.45 13.56 10.85
N ASP A 69 -8.23 13.37 11.36
CA ASP A 69 -7.58 14.31 12.28
C ASP A 69 -6.83 15.43 11.54
N GLY A 70 -6.93 15.50 10.20
CA GLY A 70 -6.33 16.55 9.39
C GLY A 70 -4.78 16.53 9.40
N LEU A 71 -4.16 15.46 9.87
CA LEU A 71 -2.70 15.35 9.97
C LEU A 71 -2.02 15.32 8.58
N ALA A 72 -2.79 15.07 7.52
CA ALA A 72 -2.32 15.17 6.14
C ALA A 72 -2.06 16.62 5.67
N ASP A 73 -2.59 17.65 6.34
CA ASP A 73 -2.36 19.05 5.96
C ASP A 73 -0.90 19.47 6.14
N CYS A 74 -0.15 18.78 7.02
CA CYS A 74 1.29 19.01 7.19
C CYS A 74 2.16 18.42 6.07
N ALA A 75 1.58 17.62 5.16
CA ALA A 75 2.29 16.92 4.08
C ALA A 75 1.98 17.49 2.68
N ARG A 76 1.24 18.59 2.60
CA ARG A 76 0.99 19.36 1.37
C ARG A 76 2.05 20.43 1.18
#